data_AF-A0A2E5VII9-F1
#
_entry.id   AF-A0A2E5VII9-F1
#
_cell.length_a   1.000
_cell.length_b   1.000
_cell.length_c   1.000
_cell.angle_alpha   90.00
_cell.angle_beta   90.00
_cell.angle_gamma   90.00
#
_symmetry.space_group_name_H-M   'P 1'
#
loop_
_entity.id
_entity.type
_entity.pdbx_description
1 polymer ?
#
loop_
_entity_poly.entity_id
_entity_poly.type
_entity_poly.pdbx_seq_one_letter_code
_entity_poly.pdbx_strand_id
1 'polypeptide(L)'
;MHEATKVISYDLVVTEDGRIVRESPPDQPVSFVAGVSESPPPRIQQALRDAQPGEVRTIEFPAQNRGAGARIFRATIRAVRPATPAECAQKRGRFFPFDLFDMGPLPGDAGQAIKRLEQYSLIPPYPWGQWIYAQQLLKICTQVPGDAIELGVASGGTSLLLGHLLKAHGRQVFSLDSFEGLPQPTSRDNRYFLAGDYEGDEPLLERFCGVVEQEGLTNVVIPVKGFFADTVPELEQPEHLCFAHLDSDLYDSVYCSLEGVYDRMSPGGILIIDDFFHHAQGPARACSVFFNKARIQPLYHVVFPYAVGIIKGEEPPANCRRSLDGNIYAFDWLADDPVFRESLELSLDRTVPDSGSRKQARLLIDVLDDNSPSSANIYRYWAALEDFWDGISATRSRDWKIKI
;
A
#
# COMPACT_ATOMS: atom_id res chain seq x y z
N MET A 1 -16.97 13.80 48.12
CA MET A 1 -16.17 13.02 47.15
C MET A 1 -16.73 13.31 45.77
N HIS A 2 -15.99 14.01 44.90
CA HIS A 2 -16.40 14.16 43.50
C HIS A 2 -16.15 12.83 42.78
N GLU A 3 -17.22 12.16 42.34
CA GLU A 3 -17.11 11.04 41.41
C GLU A 3 -16.55 11.59 40.09
N ALA A 4 -15.31 11.23 39.78
CA ALA A 4 -14.71 11.55 38.49
C ALA A 4 -15.36 10.65 37.42
N THR A 5 -16.31 11.20 36.65
CA THR A 5 -16.85 10.54 35.46
C THR A 5 -15.81 10.59 34.35
N LYS A 6 -15.32 9.43 33.92
CA LYS A 6 -14.45 9.31 32.73
C LYS A 6 -15.34 8.92 31.54
N VAL A 7 -15.36 9.74 30.51
CA VAL A 7 -16.12 9.50 29.27
C VAL A 7 -15.20 8.77 28.29
N ILE A 8 -15.68 7.70 27.68
CA ILE A 8 -14.96 6.91 26.68
C ILE A 8 -15.89 6.79 25.46
N SER A 9 -15.52 7.33 24.30
CA SER A 9 -16.38 7.29 23.11
C SER A 9 -15.99 6.15 22.17
N TYR A 10 -16.99 5.44 21.63
CA TYR A 10 -16.81 4.37 20.66
C TYR A 10 -17.65 4.64 19.40
N ASP A 11 -17.00 4.76 18.25
CA ASP A 11 -17.69 4.78 16.96
C ASP A 11 -17.74 3.37 16.37
N LEU A 12 -18.92 2.96 15.91
CA LEU A 12 -19.16 1.64 15.34
C LEU A 12 -19.70 1.75 13.93
N VAL A 13 -19.17 0.89 13.07
CA VAL A 13 -19.73 0.66 11.73
C VAL A 13 -20.55 -0.61 11.82
N VAL A 14 -21.84 -0.50 11.51
CA VAL A 14 -22.80 -1.60 11.56
C VAL A 14 -23.36 -1.80 10.16
N THR A 15 -23.18 -2.98 9.59
CA THR A 15 -23.69 -3.34 8.27
C THR A 15 -25.22 -3.50 8.29
N GLU A 16 -25.85 -3.48 7.11
CA GLU A 16 -27.31 -3.64 6.98
C GLU A 16 -27.83 -4.99 7.52
N ASP A 17 -26.98 -6.03 7.58
CA ASP A 17 -27.27 -7.33 8.18
C ASP A 17 -26.94 -7.42 9.68
N GLY A 18 -26.59 -6.30 10.33
CA GLY A 18 -26.39 -6.19 11.77
C GLY A 18 -25.03 -6.66 12.28
N ARG A 19 -24.02 -6.81 11.41
CA ARG A 19 -22.66 -7.17 11.81
C ARG A 19 -21.87 -5.91 12.20
N ILE A 20 -21.10 -6.02 13.29
CA ILE A 20 -20.25 -4.95 13.80
C ILE A 20 -18.89 -5.06 13.13
N VAL A 21 -18.46 -4.01 12.44
CA VAL A 21 -17.26 -4.04 11.58
C VAL A 21 -16.10 -3.25 12.19
N ARG A 22 -16.32 -2.41 13.23
CA ARG A 22 -15.26 -1.63 13.90
C ARG A 22 -15.51 -1.45 15.40
N GLU A 23 -14.45 -1.53 16.21
CA GLU A 23 -14.38 -1.02 17.59
C GLU A 23 -13.14 -0.12 17.73
N SER A 24 -13.29 1.22 17.78
CA SER A 24 -12.37 2.26 18.35
C SER A 24 -12.30 3.57 17.51
N PRO A 25 -12.10 4.75 18.12
CA PRO A 25 -12.54 6.06 17.60
C PRO A 25 -11.59 6.73 16.59
N PRO A 26 -12.05 7.74 15.81
CA PRO A 26 -11.25 8.39 14.75
C PRO A 26 -10.29 9.50 15.20
N ASP A 27 -10.55 10.30 16.24
CA ASP A 27 -9.91 11.63 16.31
C ASP A 27 -9.33 12.10 17.67
N GLN A 28 -8.69 11.25 18.50
CA GLN A 28 -7.84 11.77 19.60
C GLN A 28 -6.58 10.93 19.87
N PRO A 29 -5.43 11.56 20.20
CA PRO A 29 -4.25 10.85 20.66
C PRO A 29 -4.56 10.22 22.02
N VAL A 30 -4.70 8.90 22.04
CA VAL A 30 -4.84 8.16 23.29
C VAL A 30 -3.48 8.21 23.99
N SER A 31 -3.35 9.10 24.98
CA SER A 31 -2.40 8.88 26.07
C SER A 31 -2.77 7.55 26.73
N PHE A 32 -2.01 6.52 26.36
CA PHE A 32 -2.05 5.18 26.92
C PHE A 32 -2.02 5.24 28.45
N VAL A 33 -2.95 4.52 29.08
CA VAL A 33 -2.71 3.94 30.40
C VAL A 33 -2.72 2.43 30.18
N ALA A 34 -1.60 1.82 30.55
CA ALA A 34 -1.24 0.43 30.29
C ALA A 34 -2.33 -0.57 30.70
N GLY A 35 -2.50 -1.58 29.83
CA GLY A 35 -2.99 -2.90 30.20
C GLY A 35 -4.50 -3.05 30.37
N VAL A 36 -5.24 -3.20 29.26
CA VAL A 36 -6.43 -4.08 29.23
C VAL A 36 -6.58 -4.64 27.81
N SER A 37 -6.29 -5.95 27.69
CA SER A 37 -6.59 -6.82 26.54
C SER A 37 -7.98 -7.45 26.75
N GLU A 38 -9.02 -6.65 26.96
CA GLU A 38 -10.37 -7.17 27.18
C GLU A 38 -11.31 -6.59 26.15
N SER A 39 -12.05 -7.48 25.48
CA SER A 39 -13.25 -7.16 24.74
C SER A 39 -14.15 -6.23 25.58
N PRO A 40 -14.90 -5.30 24.97
CA PRO A 40 -15.74 -4.37 25.73
C PRO A 40 -16.66 -5.12 26.70
N PRO A 41 -17.06 -4.52 27.84
CA PRO A 41 -17.95 -5.15 28.80
C PRO A 41 -19.20 -5.75 28.14
N PRO A 42 -19.76 -6.86 28.64
CA PRO A 42 -20.90 -7.54 28.01
C PRO A 42 -22.12 -6.64 27.74
N ARG A 43 -22.33 -5.61 28.59
CA ARG A 43 -23.39 -4.61 28.38
C ARG A 43 -23.14 -3.69 27.19
N ILE A 44 -21.89 -3.33 26.97
CA ILE A 44 -21.51 -2.60 25.76
C ILE A 44 -21.71 -3.52 24.58
N GLN A 45 -21.13 -4.73 24.57
CA GLN A 45 -21.28 -5.72 23.48
C GLN A 45 -22.75 -6.00 23.10
N GLN A 46 -23.64 -6.14 24.09
CA GLN A 46 -25.06 -6.33 23.82
C GLN A 46 -25.67 -5.11 23.13
N ALA A 47 -25.39 -3.91 23.64
CA ALA A 47 -25.89 -2.70 23.02
C ALA A 47 -25.24 -2.40 21.66
N LEU A 48 -24.04 -2.91 21.40
CA LEU A 48 -23.41 -2.89 20.08
C LEU A 48 -24.21 -3.73 19.08
N ARG A 49 -24.68 -4.92 19.48
CA ARG A 49 -25.49 -5.82 18.63
C ARG A 49 -26.89 -5.27 18.35
N ASP A 50 -27.44 -4.50 19.29
CA ASP A 50 -28.81 -3.99 19.23
C ASP A 50 -28.90 -2.59 18.56
N ALA A 51 -27.79 -2.00 18.12
CA ALA A 51 -27.75 -0.66 17.55
C ALA A 51 -28.13 -0.67 16.05
N GLN A 52 -29.03 0.21 15.65
CA GLN A 52 -29.42 0.38 14.25
C GLN A 52 -28.54 1.45 13.56
N PRO A 53 -28.27 1.34 12.24
CA PRO A 53 -27.51 2.37 11.51
C PRO A 53 -28.10 3.78 11.70
N GLY A 54 -27.26 4.76 12.05
CA GLY A 54 -27.65 6.15 12.33
C GLY A 54 -28.00 6.44 13.80
N GLU A 55 -28.06 5.41 14.65
CA GLU A 55 -28.42 5.55 16.06
C GLU A 55 -27.23 6.00 16.93
N VAL A 56 -27.50 6.92 17.86
CA VAL A 56 -26.54 7.32 18.91
C VAL A 56 -27.08 6.89 20.27
N ARG A 57 -26.38 6.00 20.97
CA ARG A 57 -26.74 5.55 22.32
C ARG A 57 -25.68 5.96 23.32
N THR A 58 -26.10 6.33 24.52
CA THR A 58 -25.19 6.56 25.64
C THR A 58 -25.46 5.54 26.73
N ILE A 59 -24.42 4.86 27.19
CA ILE A 59 -24.50 3.77 28.16
C ILE A 59 -23.58 4.09 29.31
N GLU A 60 -24.11 3.98 30.52
CA GLU A 60 -23.32 4.11 31.73
C GLU A 60 -23.07 2.75 32.38
N PHE A 61 -21.84 2.50 32.80
CA PHE A 61 -21.47 1.24 33.45
C PHE A 61 -20.43 1.48 34.56
N PRO A 62 -20.48 0.69 35.65
CA PRO A 62 -19.53 0.82 36.74
C PRO A 62 -18.16 0.26 36.35
N ALA A 63 -17.10 0.88 36.87
CA ALA A 63 -15.73 0.39 36.76
C ALA A 63 -15.58 -1.00 37.41
N GLN A 64 -15.16 -2.00 36.64
CA GLN A 64 -14.76 -3.29 37.20
C GLN A 64 -13.32 -3.19 37.72
N ASN A 65 -13.13 -2.61 38.90
CA ASN A 65 -11.89 -2.77 39.65
C ASN A 65 -12.23 -3.09 41.10
N ARG A 66 -11.78 -4.26 41.58
CA ARG A 66 -11.83 -4.62 43.01
C ARG A 66 -10.81 -3.77 43.76
N GLY A 67 -11.21 -2.59 44.25
CA GLY A 67 -10.41 -1.83 45.22
C GLY A 67 -10.41 -0.31 45.10
N ALA A 68 -10.98 0.28 44.05
CA ALA A 68 -11.14 1.73 43.94
C ALA A 68 -12.64 2.10 43.95
N GLY A 69 -13.02 3.14 44.69
CA GLY A 69 -14.42 3.55 44.89
C GLY A 69 -15.24 3.66 43.61
N ALA A 70 -16.57 3.58 43.74
CA ALA A 70 -17.52 3.56 42.63
C ALA A 70 -17.20 4.65 41.59
N ARG A 71 -16.75 4.23 40.41
CA ARG A 71 -16.55 5.10 39.25
C ARG A 71 -17.53 4.66 38.18
N ILE A 72 -18.32 5.60 37.66
CA ILE A 72 -19.24 5.37 36.54
C ILE A 72 -18.52 5.82 35.27
N PHE A 73 -18.40 4.91 34.31
CA PHE A 73 -17.97 5.21 32.95
C PHE A 73 -19.19 5.48 32.08
N ARG A 74 -19.05 6.42 31.16
CA ARG A 74 -20.06 6.71 30.12
C ARG A 74 -19.46 6.39 28.76
N ALA A 75 -20.12 5.51 28.02
CA ALA A 75 -19.83 5.20 26.63
C ALA A 75 -20.87 5.79 25.70
N THR A 76 -20.45 6.55 24.70
CA THR A 76 -21.30 6.95 23.57
C THR A 76 -21.00 6.04 22.40
N ILE A 77 -22.03 5.39 21.88
CA ILE A 77 -22.04 4.51 20.73
C ILE A 77 -22.70 5.27 19.59
N ARG A 78 -22.01 5.40 18.46
CA ARG A 78 -22.59 5.89 17.20
C ARG A 78 -22.53 4.78 16.17
N ALA A 79 -23.68 4.31 15.70
CA ALA A 79 -23.78 3.37 14.60
C ALA A 79 -23.77 4.13 13.27
N VAL A 80 -22.79 3.87 12.42
CA VAL A 80 -22.64 4.49 11.10
C VAL A 80 -22.88 3.41 10.04
N ARG A 81 -23.65 3.73 8.99
CA ARG A 81 -23.81 2.82 7.85
C ARG A 81 -22.50 2.72 7.06
N PRO A 82 -22.18 1.56 6.46
CA PRO A 82 -21.11 1.45 5.49
C PRO A 82 -21.30 2.47 4.37
N ALA A 83 -20.20 3.09 3.93
CA ALA A 83 -20.25 3.88 2.71
C ALA A 83 -20.50 2.95 1.52
N THR A 84 -21.39 3.33 0.61
CA THR A 84 -21.61 2.55 -0.62
C THR A 84 -20.37 2.63 -1.53
N PRO A 85 -20.14 1.66 -2.42
CA PRO A 85 -19.08 1.76 -3.43
C PRO A 85 -19.12 3.06 -4.24
N ALA A 86 -20.32 3.56 -4.55
CA ALA A 86 -20.52 4.84 -5.22
C ALA A 86 -20.13 6.06 -4.35
N GLU A 87 -20.36 6.02 -3.04
CA GLU A 87 -19.92 7.07 -2.11
C GLU A 87 -18.41 7.01 -1.84
N CYS A 88 -17.82 5.82 -1.82
CA CYS A 88 -16.37 5.63 -1.81
C CYS A 88 -15.75 6.18 -3.11
N ALA A 89 -16.35 5.88 -4.26
CA ALA A 89 -15.92 6.40 -5.56
C ALA A 89 -16.09 7.93 -5.68
N GLN A 90 -17.15 8.52 -5.11
CA GLN A 90 -17.32 9.98 -5.03
C GLN A 90 -16.33 10.68 -4.09
N LYS A 91 -15.66 9.94 -3.19
CA LYS A 91 -14.55 10.44 -2.38
C LYS A 91 -13.20 10.31 -3.09
N ARG A 92 -13.06 9.39 -4.06
CA ARG A 92 -11.88 9.29 -4.94
C ARG A 92 -11.88 10.55 -5.84
N GLY A 93 -10.77 11.30 -5.84
CA GLY A 93 -10.68 12.60 -6.50
C GLY A 93 -11.13 13.81 -5.63
N ARG A 94 -11.25 13.66 -4.30
CA ARG A 94 -11.42 14.77 -3.35
C ARG A 94 -10.23 15.04 -2.43
N PHE A 95 -9.17 14.25 -2.53
CA PHE A 95 -7.94 14.47 -1.76
C PHE A 95 -6.80 14.69 -2.74
N PHE A 96 -5.99 15.71 -2.48
CA PHE A 96 -4.80 15.95 -3.27
C PHE A 96 -3.82 14.76 -3.09
N PRO A 97 -3.11 14.36 -4.15
CA PRO A 97 -3.16 14.87 -5.53
C PRO A 97 -4.30 14.29 -6.39
N PHE A 98 -5.32 15.12 -6.67
CA PHE A 98 -6.57 14.69 -7.32
C PHE A 98 -6.35 14.10 -8.71
N ASP A 99 -5.44 14.67 -9.51
CA ASP A 99 -5.15 14.23 -10.89
C ASP A 99 -4.08 13.15 -10.94
N LEU A 100 -3.29 12.99 -9.87
CA LEU A 100 -2.48 11.78 -9.69
C LEU A 100 -3.31 10.57 -9.22
N PHE A 101 -4.63 10.71 -9.14
CA PHE A 101 -5.58 9.59 -9.01
C PHE A 101 -6.71 9.70 -10.04
N ASP A 102 -6.62 10.65 -10.97
CA ASP A 102 -7.50 10.76 -12.12
C ASP A 102 -6.90 9.94 -13.26
N MET A 103 -7.72 9.13 -13.92
CA MET A 103 -7.32 8.23 -15.00
C MET A 103 -7.28 8.95 -16.35
N GLY A 104 -6.80 10.20 -16.33
CA GLY A 104 -6.49 10.97 -17.53
C GLY A 104 -5.63 10.13 -18.48
N PRO A 105 -5.76 10.30 -19.79
CA PRO A 105 -5.10 9.41 -20.75
C PRO A 105 -3.58 9.48 -20.62
N LEU A 106 -2.99 8.46 -19.98
CA LEU A 106 -1.54 8.23 -20.00
C LEU A 106 -1.10 7.97 -21.45
N PRO A 107 0.02 8.55 -21.91
CA PRO A 107 0.40 8.49 -23.32
C PRO A 107 1.06 7.15 -23.70
N GLY A 108 1.12 6.90 -25.01
CA GLY A 108 1.83 5.78 -25.59
C GLY A 108 1.24 4.40 -25.26
N ASP A 109 1.96 3.35 -25.66
CA ASP A 109 1.50 1.98 -25.51
C ASP A 109 1.41 1.56 -24.04
N ALA A 110 2.34 2.03 -23.20
CA ALA A 110 2.31 1.80 -21.76
C ALA A 110 1.05 2.39 -21.11
N GLY A 111 0.69 3.63 -21.45
CA GLY A 111 -0.52 4.26 -20.92
C GLY A 111 -1.81 3.59 -21.38
N GLN A 112 -1.86 3.14 -22.63
CA GLN A 112 -2.99 2.35 -23.14
C GLN A 112 -3.10 0.99 -22.44
N ALA A 113 -1.99 0.31 -22.18
CA ALA A 113 -1.96 -0.94 -21.44
C ALA A 113 -2.46 -0.74 -20.00
N ILE A 114 -1.94 0.26 -19.29
CA ILE A 114 -2.37 0.58 -17.92
C ILE A 114 -3.89 0.81 -17.88
N LYS A 115 -4.43 1.61 -18.80
CA LYS A 115 -5.88 1.88 -18.88
C LYS A 115 -6.70 0.62 -19.19
N ARG A 116 -6.23 -0.22 -20.11
CA ARG A 116 -6.89 -1.49 -20.45
C ARG A 116 -6.95 -2.44 -19.24
N LEU A 117 -5.91 -2.41 -18.40
CA LEU A 117 -5.72 -3.30 -17.26
C LEU A 117 -6.26 -2.75 -15.94
N GLU A 118 -6.97 -1.62 -15.96
CA GLU A 118 -7.55 -0.96 -14.77
C GLU A 118 -8.35 -1.92 -13.91
N GLN A 119 -9.22 -2.71 -14.54
CA GLN A 119 -10.11 -3.68 -13.85
C GLN A 119 -9.38 -4.82 -13.13
N TYR A 120 -8.08 -5.00 -13.39
CA TYR A 120 -7.23 -6.01 -12.76
C TYR A 120 -6.24 -5.41 -11.76
N SER A 121 -6.28 -4.09 -11.56
CA SER A 121 -5.32 -3.35 -10.74
C SER A 121 -5.95 -2.86 -9.45
N LEU A 122 -5.19 -2.94 -8.35
CA LEU A 122 -5.61 -2.39 -7.06
C LEU A 122 -5.21 -0.92 -6.98
N ILE A 123 -6.09 -0.11 -6.37
CA ILE A 123 -5.86 1.31 -6.09
C ILE A 123 -5.77 1.49 -4.57
N PRO A 124 -4.75 2.21 -4.05
CA PRO A 124 -3.47 2.60 -4.69
C PRO A 124 -2.54 1.39 -4.98
N PRO A 125 -1.40 1.53 -5.70
CA PRO A 125 -0.76 2.73 -6.26
C PRO A 125 -1.18 3.06 -7.71
N TYR A 126 -2.19 2.37 -8.24
CA TYR A 126 -2.68 2.59 -9.60
C TYR A 126 -3.22 4.02 -9.82
N PRO A 127 -2.90 4.65 -10.97
CA PRO A 127 -2.10 4.14 -12.09
C PRO A 127 -0.60 4.49 -12.02
N TRP A 128 -0.19 5.39 -11.14
CA TRP A 128 1.12 6.04 -11.25
C TRP A 128 2.29 5.17 -10.81
N GLY A 129 2.09 4.25 -9.85
CA GLY A 129 3.08 3.20 -9.57
C GLY A 129 3.40 2.42 -10.85
N GLN A 130 2.36 1.87 -11.49
CA GLN A 130 2.48 1.13 -12.75
C GLN A 130 3.09 1.97 -13.89
N TRP A 131 2.73 3.26 -14.00
CA TRP A 131 3.34 4.15 -14.99
C TRP A 131 4.85 4.24 -14.77
N ILE A 132 5.29 4.53 -13.55
CA ILE A 132 6.72 4.63 -13.24
C ILE A 132 7.41 3.28 -13.43
N TYR A 133 6.81 2.17 -13.00
CA TYR A 133 7.35 0.82 -13.24
C TYR A 133 7.57 0.56 -14.73
N ALA A 134 6.58 0.90 -15.57
CA ALA A 134 6.67 0.76 -17.02
C ALA A 134 7.78 1.63 -17.62
N GLN A 135 7.88 2.91 -17.22
CA GLN A 135 8.92 3.81 -17.73
C GLN A 135 10.32 3.30 -17.38
N GLN A 136 10.52 2.85 -16.15
CA GLN A 136 11.83 2.37 -15.73
C GLN A 136 12.18 1.02 -16.38
N LEU A 137 11.22 0.10 -16.51
CA LEU A 137 11.42 -1.14 -17.23
C LEU A 137 11.79 -0.90 -18.69
N LEU A 138 11.07 -0.02 -19.39
CA LEU A 138 11.34 0.30 -20.80
C LEU A 138 12.74 0.91 -21.02
N LYS A 139 13.29 1.64 -20.04
CA LYS A 139 14.67 2.14 -20.10
C LYS A 139 15.70 1.00 -20.08
N ILE A 140 15.44 -0.07 -19.33
CA ILE A 140 16.43 -1.13 -19.08
C ILE A 140 16.20 -2.43 -19.87
N CYS A 141 14.99 -2.69 -20.37
CA CYS A 141 14.59 -3.99 -20.93
C CYS A 141 15.34 -4.41 -22.19
N THR A 142 16.08 -3.49 -22.84
CA THR A 142 16.94 -3.79 -23.99
C THR A 142 18.42 -3.88 -23.63
N GLN A 143 18.81 -3.47 -22.42
CA GLN A 143 20.20 -3.28 -22.01
C GLN A 143 20.62 -4.25 -20.88
N VAL A 144 19.70 -4.55 -19.95
CA VAL A 144 19.96 -5.39 -18.79
C VAL A 144 19.40 -6.79 -19.05
N PRO A 145 20.21 -7.86 -18.99
CA PRO A 145 19.74 -9.23 -19.25
C PRO A 145 18.85 -9.76 -18.13
N GLY A 146 18.04 -10.76 -18.47
CA GLY A 146 17.15 -11.45 -17.53
C GLY A 146 15.68 -11.16 -17.76
N ASP A 147 14.85 -12.00 -17.15
CA ASP A 147 13.39 -11.92 -17.19
C ASP A 147 12.87 -10.98 -16.09
N ALA A 148 11.55 -10.93 -15.93
CA ALA A 148 10.91 -10.23 -14.84
C ALA A 148 10.23 -11.20 -13.87
N ILE A 149 10.04 -10.77 -12.63
CA ILE A 149 9.27 -11.49 -11.62
C ILE A 149 8.37 -10.53 -10.84
N GLU A 150 7.18 -10.99 -10.51
CA GLU A 150 6.27 -10.37 -9.53
C GLU A 150 5.99 -11.37 -8.41
N LEU A 151 6.12 -10.94 -7.17
CA LEU A 151 5.78 -11.72 -5.98
C LEU A 151 4.65 -11.00 -5.23
N GLY A 152 3.44 -11.53 -5.42
CA GLY A 152 2.16 -10.89 -5.08
C GLY A 152 1.49 -10.35 -6.34
N VAL A 153 0.57 -11.15 -6.88
CA VAL A 153 -0.09 -10.96 -8.19
C VAL A 153 -1.51 -10.46 -8.03
N ALA A 154 -2.25 -10.92 -7.01
CA ALA A 154 -3.64 -10.53 -6.80
C ALA A 154 -4.51 -10.77 -8.06
N SER A 155 -5.17 -9.73 -8.59
CA SER A 155 -5.93 -9.77 -9.86
C SER A 155 -5.04 -9.77 -11.12
N GLY A 156 -3.74 -9.53 -10.98
CA GLY A 156 -2.75 -9.67 -12.05
C GLY A 156 -2.47 -8.42 -12.89
N GLY A 157 -3.00 -7.25 -12.53
CA GLY A 157 -2.83 -6.02 -13.32
C GLY A 157 -1.37 -5.67 -13.64
N THR A 158 -0.47 -5.79 -12.65
CA THR A 158 0.96 -5.51 -12.83
C THR A 158 1.64 -6.60 -13.66
N SER A 159 1.46 -7.89 -13.34
CA SER A 159 1.94 -9.01 -14.18
C SER A 159 1.55 -8.89 -15.65
N LEU A 160 0.29 -8.52 -15.93
CA LEU A 160 -0.21 -8.34 -17.30
C LEU A 160 0.46 -7.14 -17.98
N LEU A 161 0.66 -6.03 -17.26
CA LEU A 161 1.37 -4.85 -17.77
C LEU A 161 2.81 -5.22 -18.14
N LEU A 162 3.55 -5.85 -17.23
CA LEU A 162 4.92 -6.31 -17.47
C LEU A 162 4.96 -7.25 -18.68
N GLY A 163 3.99 -8.17 -18.79
CA GLY A 163 3.88 -9.11 -19.90
C GLY A 163 3.72 -8.39 -21.25
N HIS A 164 2.83 -7.40 -21.34
CA HIS A 164 2.66 -6.61 -22.57
C HIS A 164 3.93 -5.86 -22.97
N LEU A 165 4.64 -5.28 -22.00
CA LEU A 165 5.89 -4.55 -22.25
C LEU A 165 7.02 -5.48 -22.69
N LEU A 166 7.11 -6.69 -22.11
CA LEU A 166 8.24 -7.60 -22.31
C LEU A 166 8.05 -8.61 -23.44
N LYS A 167 6.82 -8.85 -23.89
CA LYS A 167 6.49 -9.77 -24.99
C LYS A 167 7.31 -9.48 -26.25
N ALA A 168 7.44 -8.21 -26.64
CA ALA A 168 8.19 -7.80 -27.83
C ALA A 168 9.71 -8.02 -27.68
N HIS A 169 10.20 -8.19 -26.45
CA HIS A 169 11.61 -8.44 -26.14
C HIS A 169 11.92 -9.92 -25.90
N GLY A 170 10.93 -10.82 -26.08
CA GLY A 170 11.11 -12.26 -25.88
C GLY A 170 11.43 -12.65 -24.44
N ARG A 171 11.00 -11.84 -23.47
CA ARG A 171 11.22 -12.06 -22.03
C ARG A 171 9.95 -12.51 -21.35
N GLN A 172 10.10 -13.25 -20.27
CA GLN A 172 8.99 -13.77 -19.48
C GLN A 172 8.79 -12.96 -18.20
N VAL A 173 7.61 -13.10 -17.61
CA VAL A 173 7.21 -12.57 -16.31
C VAL A 173 6.79 -13.76 -15.46
N PHE A 174 7.54 -14.04 -14.40
CA PHE A 174 7.19 -15.06 -13.43
C PHE A 174 6.28 -14.43 -12.37
N SER A 175 5.06 -14.95 -12.24
CA SER A 175 4.01 -14.35 -11.41
C SER A 175 3.71 -15.29 -10.24
N LEU A 176 4.37 -15.05 -9.10
CA LEU A 176 4.27 -15.88 -7.91
C LEU A 176 3.21 -15.32 -6.97
N ASP A 177 2.25 -16.16 -6.57
CA ASP A 177 1.21 -15.81 -5.59
C ASP A 177 0.67 -17.10 -4.93
N SER A 178 0.11 -16.99 -3.72
CA SER A 178 -0.64 -18.10 -3.13
C SER A 178 -1.94 -18.37 -3.91
N PHE A 179 -2.51 -17.32 -4.52
CA PHE A 179 -3.88 -17.24 -5.04
C PHE A 179 -4.93 -17.60 -3.98
N GLU A 180 -4.55 -17.48 -2.71
CA GLU A 180 -5.31 -17.89 -1.51
C GLU A 180 -5.27 -16.78 -0.43
N GLY A 181 -4.84 -15.57 -0.80
CA GLY A 181 -4.70 -14.43 0.10
C GLY A 181 -3.44 -14.48 0.98
N LEU A 182 -3.37 -13.54 1.93
CA LEU A 182 -2.21 -13.38 2.79
C LEU A 182 -2.03 -14.55 3.77
N PRO A 183 -0.79 -15.01 4.03
CA PRO A 183 -0.52 -15.92 5.13
C PRO A 183 -0.75 -15.23 6.48
N GLN A 184 -0.71 -16.02 7.56
CA GLN A 184 -0.89 -15.49 8.91
C GLN A 184 0.18 -14.42 9.26
N PRO A 185 -0.21 -13.16 9.52
CA PRO A 185 0.73 -12.12 9.93
C PRO A 185 1.40 -12.47 11.27
N THR A 186 2.64 -12.04 11.43
CA THR A 186 3.47 -12.33 12.61
C THR A 186 3.59 -11.13 13.54
N SER A 187 4.32 -11.30 14.65
CA SER A 187 4.65 -10.18 15.55
C SER A 187 5.56 -9.10 14.92
N ARG A 188 6.12 -9.36 13.73
CA ARG A 188 6.93 -8.40 12.98
C ARG A 188 6.09 -7.45 12.12
N ASP A 189 4.82 -7.79 11.96
CA ASP A 189 3.85 -7.02 11.19
C ASP A 189 3.03 -6.13 12.13
N ASN A 190 2.63 -4.96 11.64
CA ASN A 190 1.61 -4.20 12.35
C ASN A 190 0.26 -4.93 12.23
N ARG A 191 -0.65 -4.74 13.20
CA ARG A 191 -1.98 -5.40 13.23
C ARG A 191 -2.96 -4.85 12.18
N TYR A 192 -2.44 -4.56 11.00
CA TYR A 192 -3.16 -3.97 9.90
C TYR A 192 -3.83 -5.04 9.03
N PHE A 193 -3.05 -6.07 8.65
CA PHE A 193 -3.52 -7.19 7.83
C PHE A 193 -3.99 -8.37 8.68
N LEU A 194 -4.85 -9.20 8.09
CA LEU A 194 -5.31 -10.48 8.61
C LEU A 194 -4.98 -11.60 7.63
N ALA A 195 -4.92 -12.83 8.14
CA ALA A 195 -4.80 -14.01 7.29
C ALA A 195 -6.01 -14.10 6.34
N GLY A 196 -5.76 -14.41 5.07
CA GLY A 196 -6.79 -14.47 4.03
C GLY A 196 -7.27 -13.11 3.53
N ASP A 197 -6.67 -11.99 3.96
CA ASP A 197 -6.86 -10.73 3.22
C ASP A 197 -6.44 -10.96 1.76
N TYR A 198 -7.19 -10.34 0.82
CA TYR A 198 -7.07 -10.54 -0.63
C TYR A 198 -7.52 -11.92 -1.16
N GLU A 199 -8.11 -12.78 -0.33
CA GLU A 199 -8.79 -13.98 -0.83
C GLU A 199 -10.02 -13.60 -1.69
N GLY A 200 -10.12 -14.20 -2.88
CA GLY A 200 -11.25 -14.04 -3.79
C GLY A 200 -12.41 -14.98 -3.48
N ASP A 201 -13.64 -14.59 -3.83
CA ASP A 201 -14.79 -15.51 -3.75
C ASP A 201 -14.75 -16.60 -4.85
N GLU A 202 -13.90 -16.40 -5.87
CA GLU A 202 -13.69 -17.30 -7.00
C GLU A 202 -12.24 -17.80 -7.05
N PRO A 203 -11.96 -18.91 -7.76
CA PRO A 203 -10.60 -19.43 -7.91
C PRO A 203 -9.71 -18.42 -8.67
N LEU A 204 -8.89 -17.67 -7.91
CA LEU A 204 -8.12 -16.54 -8.44
C LEU A 204 -7.09 -16.96 -9.49
N LEU A 205 -6.43 -18.12 -9.31
CA LEU A 205 -5.46 -18.64 -10.28
C LEU A 205 -6.12 -18.90 -11.64
N GLU A 206 -7.27 -19.58 -11.64
CA GLU A 206 -8.00 -19.94 -12.85
C GLU A 206 -8.47 -18.67 -13.59
N ARG A 207 -8.97 -17.68 -12.84
CA ARG A 207 -9.30 -16.37 -13.40
C ARG A 207 -8.08 -15.71 -14.01
N PHE A 208 -6.96 -15.63 -13.28
CA PHE A 208 -5.73 -15.00 -13.76
C PHE A 208 -5.21 -15.68 -15.03
N CYS A 209 -5.14 -17.02 -15.05
CA CYS A 209 -4.78 -17.80 -16.24
C CYS A 209 -5.70 -17.51 -17.44
N GLY A 210 -7.02 -17.41 -17.21
CA GLY A 210 -7.98 -17.06 -18.24
C GLY A 210 -7.75 -15.65 -18.81
N VAL A 211 -7.42 -14.68 -17.96
CA VAL A 211 -7.08 -13.32 -18.40
C VAL A 211 -5.74 -13.31 -19.16
N VAL A 212 -4.72 -14.04 -18.70
CA VAL A 212 -3.45 -14.21 -19.40
C VAL A 212 -3.65 -14.77 -20.81
N GLU A 213 -4.55 -15.76 -20.98
CA GLU A 213 -4.91 -16.29 -22.29
C GLU A 213 -5.64 -15.25 -23.16
N GLN A 214 -6.64 -14.55 -22.61
CA GLN A 214 -7.40 -13.51 -23.31
C GLN A 214 -6.51 -12.35 -23.79
N GLU A 215 -5.49 -12.00 -23.00
CA GLU A 215 -4.50 -10.98 -23.33
C GLU A 215 -3.40 -11.49 -24.27
N GLY A 216 -3.41 -12.79 -24.62
CA GLY A 216 -2.45 -13.42 -25.52
C GLY A 216 -1.03 -13.48 -24.93
N LEU A 217 -0.93 -13.68 -23.60
CA LEU A 217 0.29 -13.66 -22.81
C LEU A 217 0.70 -15.04 -22.27
N THR A 218 0.05 -16.13 -22.71
CA THR A 218 0.28 -17.51 -22.20
C THR A 218 1.74 -17.97 -22.17
N ASN A 219 2.57 -17.55 -23.13
CA ASN A 219 3.99 -17.93 -23.18
C ASN A 219 4.92 -16.87 -22.54
N VAL A 220 4.35 -15.78 -22.04
CA VAL A 220 5.06 -14.60 -21.53
C VAL A 220 4.88 -14.52 -20.02
N VAL A 221 3.65 -14.61 -19.54
CA VAL A 221 3.32 -14.58 -18.10
C VAL A 221 3.21 -16.02 -17.60
N ILE A 222 4.03 -16.37 -16.62
CA ILE A 222 4.19 -17.72 -16.08
C ILE A 222 3.69 -17.73 -14.63
N PRO A 223 2.44 -18.14 -14.38
CA PRO A 223 1.88 -18.22 -13.04
C PRO A 223 2.55 -19.34 -12.22
N VAL A 224 2.90 -19.04 -10.97
CA VAL A 224 3.44 -20.00 -10.01
C VAL A 224 2.62 -19.91 -8.74
N LYS A 225 1.79 -20.94 -8.50
CA LYS A 225 0.92 -21.00 -7.32
C LYS A 225 1.65 -21.55 -6.10
N GLY A 226 1.55 -20.83 -4.99
CA GLY A 226 1.94 -21.27 -3.65
C GLY A 226 2.52 -20.13 -2.82
N PHE A 227 2.59 -20.34 -1.50
CA PHE A 227 3.23 -19.37 -0.61
C PHE A 227 4.73 -19.28 -0.90
N PHE A 228 5.31 -18.08 -0.76
CA PHE A 228 6.71 -17.83 -1.12
C PHE A 228 7.71 -18.71 -0.37
N ALA A 229 7.40 -19.07 0.88
CA ALA A 229 8.24 -19.99 1.66
C ALA A 229 8.41 -21.37 1.00
N ASP A 230 7.43 -21.78 0.18
CA ASP A 230 7.43 -23.05 -0.55
C ASP A 230 7.88 -22.87 -2.01
N THR A 231 7.53 -21.75 -2.65
CA THR A 231 7.78 -21.55 -4.08
C THR A 231 9.13 -20.92 -4.40
N VAL A 232 9.63 -19.99 -3.58
CA VAL A 232 10.90 -19.30 -3.82
C VAL A 232 12.10 -20.24 -3.74
N PRO A 233 12.21 -21.17 -2.76
CA PRO A 233 13.32 -22.12 -2.71
C PRO A 233 13.38 -23.08 -3.90
N GLU A 234 12.22 -23.46 -4.43
CA GLU A 234 12.08 -24.41 -5.56
C GLU A 234 12.12 -23.71 -6.92
N LEU A 235 12.29 -22.38 -6.95
CA LEU A 235 12.27 -21.61 -8.19
C LEU A 235 13.56 -21.84 -9.00
N GLU A 236 13.50 -22.71 -10.01
CA GLU A 236 14.65 -22.99 -10.89
C GLU A 236 14.89 -21.91 -11.95
N GLN A 237 13.84 -21.22 -12.39
CA GLN A 237 13.87 -20.16 -13.40
C GLN A 237 13.08 -18.94 -12.91
N PRO A 238 13.46 -17.72 -13.33
CA PRO A 238 14.57 -17.42 -14.23
C PRO A 238 15.91 -17.41 -13.50
N GLU A 239 17.00 -17.69 -14.24
CA GLU A 239 18.38 -17.63 -13.71
C GLU A 239 18.83 -16.18 -13.44
N HIS A 240 18.40 -15.25 -14.30
CA HIS A 240 18.71 -13.83 -14.20
C HIS A 240 17.43 -12.99 -14.27
N LEU A 241 17.39 -11.94 -13.46
CA LEU A 241 16.29 -10.99 -13.40
C LEU A 241 16.77 -9.60 -13.82
N CYS A 242 16.07 -8.98 -14.77
CA CYS A 242 16.23 -7.57 -15.06
C CYS A 242 15.27 -6.70 -14.23
N PHE A 243 14.15 -7.27 -13.79
CA PHE A 243 13.10 -6.55 -13.08
C PHE A 243 12.43 -7.45 -12.04
N ALA A 244 12.25 -6.95 -10.82
CA ALA A 244 11.54 -7.66 -9.76
C ALA A 244 10.56 -6.71 -9.07
N HIS A 245 9.30 -7.11 -8.95
CA HIS A 245 8.25 -6.39 -8.23
C HIS A 245 7.86 -7.18 -6.98
N LEU A 246 8.16 -6.65 -5.79
CA LEU A 246 7.81 -7.27 -4.51
C LEU A 246 6.60 -6.56 -3.90
N ASP A 247 5.44 -7.20 -3.95
CA ASP A 247 4.15 -6.63 -3.54
C ASP A 247 3.37 -7.64 -2.68
N SER A 248 3.91 -7.93 -1.50
CA SER A 248 3.42 -9.01 -0.66
C SER A 248 3.11 -8.64 0.78
N ASP A 249 3.02 -7.33 1.05
CA ASP A 249 2.60 -6.64 2.28
C ASP A 249 3.38 -6.99 3.58
N LEU A 250 3.47 -8.27 3.92
CA LEU A 250 3.96 -8.81 5.17
C LEU A 250 5.49 -8.92 5.16
N TYR A 251 6.08 -8.71 6.34
CA TYR A 251 7.52 -8.77 6.56
C TYR A 251 8.14 -10.05 6.01
N ASP A 252 7.58 -11.22 6.35
CA ASP A 252 8.18 -12.51 5.99
C ASP A 252 8.08 -12.79 4.50
N SER A 253 6.95 -12.40 3.88
CA SER A 253 6.76 -12.51 2.44
C SER A 253 7.79 -11.68 1.68
N VAL A 254 7.97 -10.40 2.06
CA VAL A 254 8.94 -9.51 1.43
C VAL A 254 10.37 -9.97 1.69
N TYR A 255 10.69 -10.39 2.92
CA TYR A 255 12.04 -10.86 3.26
C TYR A 255 12.41 -12.14 2.52
N CYS A 256 11.50 -13.12 2.45
CA CYS A 256 11.67 -14.34 1.66
C CYS A 256 11.85 -14.02 0.17
N SER A 257 11.05 -13.09 -0.35
CA SER A 257 11.16 -12.64 -1.74
C SER A 257 12.54 -12.00 -2.02
N LEU A 258 13.02 -11.12 -1.15
CA LEU A 258 14.35 -10.50 -1.25
C LEU A 258 15.48 -11.55 -1.29
N GLU A 259 15.43 -12.56 -0.41
CA GLU A 259 16.40 -13.65 -0.41
C GLU A 259 16.36 -14.48 -1.71
N GLY A 260 15.19 -14.64 -2.31
CA GLY A 260 15.01 -15.35 -3.58
C GLY A 260 15.49 -14.59 -4.82
N VAL A 261 15.23 -13.28 -4.86
CA VAL A 261 15.39 -12.49 -6.10
C VAL A 261 16.69 -11.70 -6.15
N TYR A 262 17.18 -11.16 -5.03
CA TYR A 262 18.18 -10.09 -5.06
C TYR A 262 19.52 -10.52 -5.68
N ASP A 263 19.96 -11.76 -5.46
CA ASP A 263 21.20 -12.28 -6.03
C ASP A 263 21.05 -12.73 -7.49
N ARG A 264 19.81 -12.98 -7.95
CA ARG A 264 19.51 -13.25 -9.35
C ARG A 264 19.37 -11.98 -10.20
N MET A 265 19.22 -10.83 -9.55
CA MET A 265 19.17 -9.54 -10.24
C MET A 265 20.47 -9.26 -10.97
N SER A 266 20.38 -9.05 -12.29
CA SER A 266 21.47 -8.55 -13.11
C SER A 266 21.90 -7.15 -12.65
N PRO A 267 23.20 -6.80 -12.72
CA PRO A 267 23.64 -5.41 -12.52
C PRO A 267 22.88 -4.44 -13.43
N GLY A 268 22.40 -3.33 -12.87
CA GLY A 268 21.51 -2.38 -13.55
C GLY A 268 20.03 -2.79 -13.57
N GLY A 269 19.70 -4.01 -13.11
CA GLY A 269 18.32 -4.46 -12.95
C GLY A 269 17.59 -3.71 -11.85
N ILE A 270 16.26 -3.64 -11.96
CA ILE A 270 15.42 -2.83 -11.07
C ILE A 270 14.60 -3.72 -10.14
N LEU A 271 14.73 -3.46 -8.85
CA LEU A 271 13.92 -4.06 -7.80
C LEU A 271 12.95 -3.02 -7.25
N ILE A 272 11.66 -3.26 -7.41
CA ILE A 272 10.59 -2.48 -6.79
C ILE A 272 10.17 -3.16 -5.50
N ILE A 273 10.08 -2.37 -4.43
CA ILE A 273 9.46 -2.74 -3.17
C ILE A 273 8.17 -1.94 -3.06
N ASP A 274 7.04 -2.60 -3.30
CA ASP A 274 5.73 -2.01 -3.09
C ASP A 274 5.43 -1.90 -1.59
N ASP A 275 4.45 -1.06 -1.24
CA ASP A 275 4.05 -0.81 0.15
C ASP A 275 5.18 -0.38 1.12
N PHE A 276 6.32 0.10 0.62
CA PHE A 276 7.48 0.46 1.43
C PHE A 276 7.15 1.52 2.49
N PHE A 277 6.41 2.56 2.11
CA PHE A 277 5.93 3.60 3.03
C PHE A 277 4.53 3.32 3.60
N HIS A 278 3.95 2.15 3.34
CA HIS A 278 2.64 1.79 3.87
C HIS A 278 2.70 1.57 5.39
N HIS A 279 1.62 1.93 6.10
CA HIS A 279 1.56 1.90 7.56
C HIS A 279 1.65 0.50 8.17
N ALA A 280 1.48 -0.55 7.38
CA ALA A 280 1.76 -1.91 7.81
C ALA A 280 3.25 -2.14 8.12
N GLN A 281 4.15 -1.36 7.49
CA GLN A 281 5.60 -1.30 7.70
C GLN A 281 6.36 -2.63 7.49
N GLY A 282 5.70 -3.70 7.06
CA GLY A 282 6.33 -4.98 6.74
C GLY A 282 7.49 -4.83 5.74
N PRO A 283 7.27 -4.19 4.56
CA PRO A 283 8.27 -4.16 3.50
C PRO A 283 9.51 -3.34 3.87
N ALA A 284 9.34 -2.15 4.47
CA ALA A 284 10.47 -1.34 4.93
C ALA A 284 11.32 -2.03 6.00
N ARG A 285 10.68 -2.74 6.95
CA ARG A 285 11.40 -3.52 7.97
C ARG A 285 12.18 -4.67 7.34
N ALA A 286 11.57 -5.41 6.41
CA ALA A 286 12.21 -6.51 5.70
C ALA A 286 13.45 -6.03 4.92
N CYS A 287 13.31 -4.93 4.17
CA CYS A 287 14.42 -4.30 3.45
C CYS A 287 15.54 -3.88 4.39
N SER A 288 15.22 -3.20 5.49
CA SER A 288 16.22 -2.77 6.46
C SER A 288 17.03 -3.94 7.00
N VAL A 289 16.38 -5.05 7.38
CA VAL A 289 17.09 -6.24 7.88
C VAL A 289 17.93 -6.89 6.79
N PHE A 290 17.35 -7.08 5.60
CA PHE A 290 18.02 -7.73 4.47
C PHE A 290 19.29 -6.98 4.04
N PHE A 291 19.18 -5.68 3.75
CA PHE A 291 20.29 -4.88 3.26
C PHE A 291 21.38 -4.65 4.33
N ASN A 292 21.00 -4.53 5.60
CA ASN A 292 21.97 -4.48 6.70
C ASN A 292 22.75 -5.80 6.83
N LYS A 293 22.08 -6.96 6.73
CA LYS A 293 22.70 -8.28 6.73
C LYS A 293 23.67 -8.44 5.53
N ALA A 294 23.26 -7.97 4.36
CA ALA A 294 24.07 -7.98 3.14
C ALA A 294 25.19 -6.93 3.14
N ARG A 295 25.19 -5.97 4.08
CA ARG A 295 26.09 -4.80 4.14
C ARG A 295 26.04 -3.96 2.86
N ILE A 296 24.83 -3.81 2.32
CA ILE A 296 24.56 -3.01 1.13
C ILE A 296 23.79 -1.77 1.58
N GLN A 297 24.20 -0.61 1.08
CA GLN A 297 23.46 0.63 1.26
C GLN A 297 22.73 0.95 -0.05
N PRO A 298 21.45 0.57 -0.20
CA PRO A 298 20.70 0.90 -1.40
C PRO A 298 20.41 2.41 -1.48
N LEU A 299 20.33 2.92 -2.71
CA LEU A 299 19.64 4.16 -3.04
C LEU A 299 18.16 3.81 -3.30
N TYR A 300 17.24 4.42 -2.55
CA TYR A 300 15.81 4.21 -2.73
C TYR A 300 15.22 5.30 -3.61
N HIS A 301 14.90 4.99 -4.86
CA HIS A 301 14.16 5.89 -5.74
C HIS A 301 12.70 5.86 -5.35
N VAL A 302 12.16 7.00 -4.92
CA VAL A 302 10.76 7.10 -4.48
C VAL A 302 9.84 6.87 -5.67
N VAL A 303 8.87 5.97 -5.51
CA VAL A 303 7.78 5.75 -6.46
C VAL A 303 6.46 6.11 -5.81
N PHE A 304 5.67 6.90 -6.53
CA PHE A 304 4.40 7.39 -6.01
C PHE A 304 3.36 6.26 -5.86
N PRO A 305 2.58 6.22 -4.76
CA PRO A 305 2.64 7.10 -3.59
C PRO A 305 3.45 6.53 -2.40
N TYR A 306 3.75 5.22 -2.38
CA TYR A 306 4.41 4.59 -1.23
C TYR A 306 5.50 3.56 -1.57
N ALA A 307 5.75 3.31 -2.86
CA ALA A 307 6.73 2.30 -3.27
C ALA A 307 8.14 2.90 -3.39
N VAL A 308 9.15 2.04 -3.47
CA VAL A 308 10.51 2.44 -3.80
C VAL A 308 11.12 1.51 -4.83
N GLY A 309 11.94 2.07 -5.71
CA GLY A 309 12.80 1.33 -6.61
C GLY A 309 14.26 1.32 -6.16
N ILE A 310 14.98 0.26 -6.51
CA ILE A 310 16.40 0.09 -6.26
C ILE A 310 17.05 -0.42 -7.55
N ILE A 311 18.13 0.21 -7.99
CA ILE A 311 18.93 -0.28 -9.12
C ILE A 311 20.06 -1.16 -8.58
N LYS A 312 20.13 -2.41 -9.02
CA LYS A 312 21.15 -3.37 -8.56
C LYS A 312 22.55 -2.87 -8.94
N GLY A 313 23.39 -2.66 -7.92
CA GLY A 313 24.78 -2.24 -8.09
C GLY A 313 24.96 -0.72 -8.18
N GLU A 314 23.88 0.06 -8.06
CA GLU A 314 24.00 1.50 -7.91
C GLU A 314 24.47 1.87 -6.51
N GLU A 315 25.44 2.78 -6.43
CA GLU A 315 25.91 3.36 -5.19
C GLU A 315 25.28 4.73 -4.96
N PRO A 316 24.86 5.05 -3.72
CA PRO A 316 24.36 6.38 -3.41
C PRO A 316 25.39 7.47 -3.71
N PRO A 317 24.97 8.67 -4.18
CA PRO A 317 25.90 9.77 -4.45
C PRO A 317 26.74 10.15 -3.23
N ALA A 318 28.02 10.47 -3.43
CA ALA A 318 28.97 10.73 -2.33
C ALA A 318 28.54 11.84 -1.35
N ASN A 319 27.73 12.80 -1.80
CA ASN A 319 27.25 13.94 -1.01
C ASN A 319 25.80 13.80 -0.52
N CYS A 320 25.20 12.61 -0.61
CA CYS A 320 23.83 12.38 -0.15
C CYS A 320 23.72 12.51 1.38
N ARG A 321 22.55 12.96 1.85
CA ARG A 321 22.23 12.98 3.29
C ARG A 321 21.28 11.84 3.60
N ARG A 322 21.60 11.08 4.65
CA ARG A 322 20.70 10.07 5.19
C ARG A 322 19.50 10.74 5.85
N SER A 323 18.32 10.19 5.62
CA SER A 323 17.11 10.47 6.37
C SER A 323 17.24 9.98 7.82
N LEU A 324 16.30 10.34 8.71
CA LEU A 324 16.36 9.94 10.14
C LEU A 324 16.17 8.43 10.32
N ASP A 325 15.52 7.76 9.37
CA ASP A 325 15.42 6.30 9.30
C ASP A 325 16.73 5.62 8.83
N GLY A 326 17.77 6.41 8.50
CA GLY A 326 19.08 5.94 8.08
C GLY A 326 19.19 5.62 6.58
N ASN A 327 18.08 5.73 5.83
CA ASN A 327 18.03 5.45 4.40
C ASN A 327 18.41 6.67 3.56
N ILE A 328 18.70 6.44 2.28
CA ILE A 328 18.98 7.48 1.29
C ILE A 328 17.93 7.38 0.21
N TYR A 329 17.26 8.50 -0.06
CA TYR A 329 16.15 8.59 -1.00
C TYR A 329 16.52 9.50 -2.17
N ALA A 330 16.15 9.07 -3.38
CA ALA A 330 16.18 9.89 -4.59
C ALA A 330 14.75 10.10 -5.10
N PHE A 331 14.48 11.29 -5.62
CA PHE A 331 13.18 11.66 -6.19
C PHE A 331 13.24 11.82 -7.73
N ASP A 332 14.39 11.52 -8.32
CA ASP A 332 14.70 11.60 -9.75
C ASP A 332 13.67 10.87 -10.62
N TRP A 333 13.20 9.69 -10.22
CA TRP A 333 12.19 8.96 -10.99
C TRP A 333 10.86 9.70 -11.13
N LEU A 334 10.50 10.53 -10.14
CA LEU A 334 9.30 11.38 -10.19
C LEU A 334 9.60 12.76 -10.76
N ALA A 335 10.78 13.32 -10.43
CA ALA A 335 11.19 14.65 -10.86
C ALA A 335 11.46 14.71 -12.37
N ASP A 336 12.05 13.65 -12.93
CA ASP A 336 12.44 13.57 -14.33
C ASP A 336 11.33 13.02 -15.25
N ASP A 337 10.19 12.57 -14.70
CA ASP A 337 9.06 12.08 -15.50
C ASP A 337 8.14 13.23 -15.93
N PRO A 338 8.12 13.61 -17.22
CA PRO A 338 7.38 14.79 -17.67
C PRO A 338 5.86 14.63 -17.54
N VAL A 339 5.34 13.40 -17.65
CA VAL A 339 3.89 13.12 -17.58
C VAL A 339 3.38 13.26 -16.14
N PHE A 340 4.16 12.74 -15.19
CA PHE A 340 3.92 12.90 -13.77
C PHE A 340 3.98 14.37 -13.36
N ARG A 341 5.00 15.10 -13.83
CA ARG A 341 5.16 16.55 -13.59
C ARG A 341 3.97 17.34 -14.10
N GLU A 342 3.56 17.12 -15.34
CA GLU A 342 2.40 17.80 -15.93
C GLU A 342 1.11 17.51 -15.14
N SER A 343 0.89 16.26 -14.73
CA SER A 343 -0.30 15.87 -13.96
C SER A 343 -0.30 16.45 -12.55
N LEU A 344 0.88 16.61 -11.94
CA LEU A 344 1.04 17.31 -10.67
C LEU A 344 0.76 18.81 -10.80
N GLU A 345 1.19 19.45 -11.89
CA GLU A 345 0.89 20.86 -12.18
C GLU A 345 -0.62 21.07 -12.43
N LEU A 346 -1.28 20.19 -13.17
CA LEU A 346 -2.73 20.19 -13.35
C LEU A 346 -3.47 20.02 -12.01
N SER A 347 -2.98 19.14 -11.13
CA SER A 347 -3.51 19.00 -9.76
C SER A 347 -3.39 20.31 -8.98
N LEU A 348 -2.25 21.00 -9.08
CA LEU A 348 -2.05 22.30 -8.44
C LEU A 348 -3.04 23.34 -8.99
N ASP A 349 -3.24 23.42 -10.30
CA ASP A 349 -4.14 24.39 -10.93
C ASP A 349 -5.60 24.19 -10.54
N ARG A 350 -6.02 22.95 -10.29
CA ARG A 350 -7.35 22.60 -9.79
C ARG A 350 -7.57 22.93 -8.32
N THR A 351 -6.51 23.10 -7.53
CA THR A 351 -6.66 23.41 -6.09
C THR A 351 -7.27 24.79 -5.86
N VAL A 352 -8.15 24.89 -4.86
CA VAL A 352 -8.71 26.18 -4.44
C VAL A 352 -7.59 27.08 -3.90
N PRO A 353 -7.53 28.38 -4.25
CA PRO A 353 -6.59 29.32 -3.65
C PRO A 353 -6.60 29.28 -2.12
N ASP A 354 -5.43 29.38 -1.50
CA ASP A 354 -5.21 29.34 -0.04
C ASP A 354 -5.64 28.06 0.70
N SER A 355 -6.06 27.00 -0.01
CA SER A 355 -6.42 25.70 0.58
C SER A 355 -5.21 24.90 1.10
N GLY A 356 -5.45 23.96 2.02
CA GLY A 356 -4.45 23.00 2.49
C GLY A 356 -3.86 22.17 1.35
N SER A 357 -4.73 21.64 0.49
CA SER A 357 -4.36 20.87 -0.69
C SER A 357 -3.47 21.66 -1.68
N ARG A 358 -3.67 22.99 -1.82
CA ARG A 358 -2.75 23.85 -2.62
C ARG A 358 -1.36 23.96 -1.99
N LYS A 359 -1.29 24.06 -0.66
CA LYS A 359 0.00 24.11 0.07
C LYS A 359 0.75 22.78 -0.06
N GLN A 360 0.04 21.67 0.06
CA GLN A 360 0.58 20.33 -0.16
C GLN A 360 1.06 20.12 -1.60
N ALA A 361 0.28 20.55 -2.60
CA ALA A 361 0.69 20.53 -4.00
C ALA A 361 1.98 21.30 -4.26
N ARG A 362 2.06 22.52 -3.73
CA ARG A 362 3.29 23.32 -3.82
C ARG A 362 4.46 22.63 -3.11
N LEU A 363 4.23 22.05 -1.93
CA LEU A 363 5.26 21.33 -1.19
C LEU A 363 5.79 20.12 -1.97
N LEU A 364 4.91 19.35 -2.64
CA LEU A 364 5.34 18.23 -3.46
C LEU A 364 6.22 18.70 -4.63
N ILE A 365 5.78 19.75 -5.34
CA ILE A 365 6.58 20.36 -6.43
C ILE A 365 7.92 20.85 -5.90
N ASP A 366 7.93 21.55 -4.76
CA ASP A 366 9.16 22.06 -4.13
C ASP A 366 10.11 20.92 -3.72
N VAL A 367 9.60 19.73 -3.38
CA VAL A 367 10.44 18.55 -3.09
C VAL A 367 11.05 17.99 -4.37
N LEU A 368 10.30 17.97 -5.48
CA LEU A 368 10.78 17.46 -6.76
C LEU A 368 11.73 18.45 -7.47
N ASP A 369 11.59 19.75 -7.25
CA ASP A 369 12.49 20.78 -7.78
C ASP A 369 13.79 20.93 -6.94
N ASP A 370 13.77 20.47 -5.70
CA ASP A 370 14.89 20.58 -4.77
C ASP A 370 15.95 19.50 -5.03
N ASN A 371 16.89 19.84 -5.89
CA ASN A 371 18.08 19.04 -6.17
C ASN A 371 19.11 19.03 -5.02
N SER A 372 18.84 19.67 -3.89
CA SER A 372 19.76 19.68 -2.76
C SER A 372 19.63 18.42 -1.91
N PRO A 373 20.75 17.75 -1.55
CA PRO A 373 20.70 16.58 -0.69
C PRO A 373 20.28 16.99 0.73
N SER A 374 19.03 16.71 1.08
CA SER A 374 18.43 17.02 2.36
C SER A 374 17.89 15.77 3.03
N SER A 375 18.26 15.57 4.30
CA SER A 375 17.75 14.49 5.15
C SER A 375 16.24 14.62 5.45
N ALA A 376 15.64 15.76 5.12
CA ALA A 376 14.24 16.05 5.39
C ALA A 376 13.32 15.81 4.18
N ASN A 377 13.86 15.54 2.98
CA ASN A 377 13.04 15.52 1.75
C ASN A 377 11.97 14.42 1.78
N ILE A 378 12.26 13.25 2.35
CA ILE A 378 11.24 12.20 2.50
C ILE A 378 10.11 12.59 3.45
N TYR A 379 10.40 13.34 4.51
CA TYR A 379 9.36 13.85 5.43
C TYR A 379 8.54 14.97 4.80
N ARG A 380 9.18 15.82 3.97
CA ARG A 380 8.46 16.83 3.16
C ARG A 380 7.55 16.16 2.14
N TYR A 381 8.01 15.08 1.50
CA TYR A 381 7.19 14.25 0.62
C TYR A 381 5.97 13.68 1.33
N TRP A 382 6.14 13.07 2.52
CA TRP A 382 5.01 12.57 3.30
C TRP A 382 4.06 13.68 3.76
N ALA A 383 4.59 14.83 4.20
CA ALA A 383 3.77 15.98 4.56
C ALA A 383 2.97 16.52 3.35
N ALA A 384 3.53 16.45 2.15
CA ALA A 384 2.82 16.83 0.93
C ALA A 384 1.69 15.85 0.55
N LEU A 385 1.70 14.62 1.09
CA LEU A 385 0.69 13.60 0.87
C LEU A 385 -0.21 13.38 2.09
N GLU A 386 -0.16 14.26 3.09
CA GLU A 386 -0.95 14.13 4.33
C GLU A 386 -2.46 13.99 4.03
N ASP A 387 -3.05 14.84 3.18
CA ASP A 387 -4.47 14.74 2.80
C ASP A 387 -4.80 13.39 2.15
N PHE A 388 -3.88 12.83 1.36
CA PHE A 388 -4.05 11.52 0.73
C PHE A 388 -4.09 10.40 1.77
N TRP A 389 -3.12 10.39 2.70
CA TRP A 389 -3.05 9.38 3.76
C TRP A 389 -4.24 9.46 4.71
N ASP A 390 -4.65 10.67 5.08
CA ASP A 390 -5.83 10.92 5.91
C ASP A 390 -7.10 10.48 5.18
N GLY A 391 -7.19 10.76 3.87
CA GLY A 391 -8.30 10.34 3.03
C GLY A 391 -8.44 8.81 2.94
N ILE A 392 -7.35 8.07 2.77
CA ILE A 392 -7.35 6.59 2.80
C ILE A 392 -7.80 6.09 4.17
N SER A 393 -7.26 6.67 5.23
CA SER A 393 -7.54 6.26 6.61
C SER A 393 -9.00 6.52 7.00
N ALA A 394 -9.57 7.63 6.55
CA ALA A 394 -10.97 8.02 6.81
C ALA A 394 -11.99 7.25 5.96
N THR A 395 -11.57 6.63 4.87
CA THR A 395 -12.44 5.84 3.96
C THR A 395 -12.40 4.34 4.23
N ARG A 396 -11.38 3.85 4.92
CA ARG A 396 -11.32 2.47 5.44
C ARG A 396 -12.26 2.30 6.66
N SER A 397 -13.57 2.24 6.42
CA SER A 397 -14.38 1.31 7.23
C SER A 397 -13.89 -0.09 6.88
N ARG A 398 -13.73 -0.97 7.87
CA ARG A 398 -13.28 -2.37 7.70
C ARG A 398 -14.21 -3.22 6.80
N ASP A 399 -15.16 -2.62 6.09
CA ASP A 399 -15.95 -3.22 5.01
C ASP A 399 -15.15 -3.36 3.71
N TRP A 400 -13.96 -2.74 3.62
CA TRP A 400 -12.99 -3.08 2.58
C TRP A 400 -12.33 -4.42 2.94
N LYS A 401 -13.10 -5.52 2.85
CA LYS A 401 -12.49 -6.69 2.23
C LYS A 401 -12.20 -6.22 0.81
N ILE A 402 -10.93 -6.00 0.47
CA ILE A 402 -10.52 -5.91 -0.92
C ILE A 402 -10.76 -7.33 -1.46
N LYS A 403 -12.02 -7.61 -1.82
CA LYS A 403 -12.41 -8.81 -2.52
C LYS A 403 -11.90 -8.62 -3.94
N ILE A 404 -10.90 -9.42 -4.29
CA ILE A 404 -10.28 -9.47 -5.61
C ILE A 404 -11.22 -10.14 -6.60
#